data_AF-A0AAE4D6R6-F1
#
_entry.id   AF-A0AAE4D6R6-F1
#
_cell.length_a   1.000
_cell.length_b   1.000
_cell.length_c   1.000
_cell.angle_alpha   90.00
_cell.angle_beta   90.00
_cell.angle_gamma   90.00
#
_symmetry.space_group_name_H-M   'P 1'
#
loop_
_entity.id
_entity.type
_entity.pdbx_description
1 polymer ?
#
loop_
_entity_poly.entity_id
_entity_poly.type
_entity_poly.pdbx_seq_one_letter_code
_entity_poly.pdbx_strand_id
1 'polypeptide(L)'
;MKNLFHKSFPLLFIGLLVGSVIAQPVEAQQRQRGQQMSQEQREEMRERLQNLTPEQREALREQMTQRRESATTNTVRGAESRMQSWLNPEQREQIKELRLDVMEKRLPLKNQLNEAKARLKTVSTGSEINEKEAKKLIDSMHQLEADIKKLEWDLRMDVRAMLTEEQQVRFDQMPWPRMAAERENAPVRRAKMVKKAYEHRQNMHKKHQMMY
;
A
#
# COMPACT_ATOMS: atom_id res chain seq x y z
N MET A 1 -15.28 -74.26 34.27
CA MET A 1 -14.33 -74.01 35.38
C MET A 1 -14.33 -72.53 35.70
N LYS A 2 -14.61 -72.22 36.98
CA LYS A 2 -14.30 -71.00 37.75
C LYS A 2 -14.78 -69.63 37.21
N ASN A 3 -15.90 -69.23 37.80
CA ASN A 3 -16.28 -67.85 38.09
C ASN A 3 -15.13 -67.04 38.71
N LEU A 4 -15.08 -65.74 38.41
CA LEU A 4 -14.77 -64.72 39.40
C LEU A 4 -15.58 -63.45 39.12
N PHE A 5 -16.59 -63.29 39.99
CA PHE A 5 -17.39 -62.10 40.28
C PHE A 5 -16.50 -60.84 40.43
N HIS A 6 -16.98 -59.62 40.14
CA HIS A 6 -17.84 -58.90 41.08
C HIS A 6 -18.50 -57.63 40.50
N LYS A 7 -19.77 -57.47 40.91
CA LYS A 7 -20.51 -56.23 41.25
C LYS A 7 -21.26 -55.49 40.13
N SER A 8 -22.50 -55.95 39.93
CA SER A 8 -23.73 -55.26 40.36
C SER A 8 -23.93 -53.77 40.06
N PHE A 9 -24.93 -53.57 39.19
CA PHE A 9 -26.16 -52.78 39.37
C PHE A 9 -26.38 -51.55 38.44
N PRO A 10 -27.63 -51.37 37.96
CA PRO A 10 -27.99 -50.65 36.74
C PRO A 10 -28.65 -49.30 37.02
N LEU A 11 -28.91 -48.52 35.95
CA LEU A 11 -30.20 -47.88 35.60
C LEU A 11 -29.97 -46.59 34.79
N LEU A 12 -30.57 -46.62 33.58
CA LEU A 12 -31.38 -45.58 32.92
C LEU A 12 -30.94 -44.11 33.04
N PHE A 13 -30.82 -43.42 31.89
CA PHE A 13 -31.74 -42.34 31.48
C PHE A 13 -31.40 -41.81 30.07
N ILE A 14 -32.23 -42.19 29.09
CA ILE A 14 -32.97 -41.35 28.13
C ILE A 14 -32.36 -39.97 27.76
N GLY A 15 -32.24 -39.68 26.47
CA GLY A 15 -32.11 -38.29 26.00
C GLY A 15 -31.72 -38.08 24.54
N LEU A 16 -32.71 -38.08 23.66
CA LEU A 16 -32.69 -37.75 22.23
C LEU A 16 -32.16 -36.31 21.96
N LEU A 17 -31.34 -36.11 20.91
CA LEU A 17 -31.51 -34.99 19.95
C LEU A 17 -30.53 -35.07 18.77
N VAL A 18 -31.11 -35.26 17.59
CA VAL A 18 -30.50 -35.06 16.27
C VAL A 18 -30.26 -33.56 16.07
N GLY A 19 -29.04 -33.18 15.71
CA GLY A 19 -28.67 -31.78 15.44
C GLY A 19 -27.49 -31.68 14.48
N SER A 20 -27.80 -31.69 13.19
CA SER A 20 -27.11 -31.06 12.06
C SER A 20 -25.66 -30.58 12.28
N VAL A 21 -24.69 -31.36 11.77
CA VAL A 21 -23.33 -30.85 11.51
C VAL A 21 -23.39 -29.93 10.29
N ILE A 22 -23.68 -28.64 10.54
CA ILE A 22 -23.45 -27.58 9.56
C ILE A 22 -21.95 -27.28 9.61
N ALA A 23 -21.26 -27.65 8.53
CA ALA A 23 -19.89 -27.23 8.28
C ALA A 23 -19.80 -25.70 8.33
N GLN A 24 -19.05 -25.17 9.29
CA GLN A 24 -18.71 -23.74 9.30
C GLN A 24 -17.67 -23.48 8.21
N PRO A 25 -17.89 -22.54 7.27
CA PRO A 25 -16.89 -22.22 6.26
C PRO A 25 -15.76 -21.41 6.90
N VAL A 26 -14.52 -21.84 6.65
CA VAL A 26 -13.23 -21.26 7.10
C VAL A 26 -13.00 -19.82 6.55
N GLU A 27 -13.95 -19.25 5.81
CA GLU A 27 -13.84 -17.92 5.20
C GLU A 27 -13.98 -16.74 6.19
N ALA A 28 -14.50 -16.98 7.40
CA ALA A 28 -14.71 -15.90 8.38
C ALA A 28 -13.40 -15.40 9.02
N GLN A 29 -12.34 -16.22 9.05
CA GLN A 29 -11.14 -15.92 9.82
C GLN A 29 -10.08 -15.11 9.06
N GLN A 30 -10.17 -15.05 7.72
CA GLN A 30 -9.25 -14.28 6.88
C GLN A 30 -9.74 -12.86 6.52
N ARG A 31 -11.00 -12.51 6.81
CA ARG A 31 -11.57 -11.18 6.50
C ARG A 31 -11.45 -10.14 7.63
N GLN A 32 -10.87 -10.49 8.79
CA GLN A 32 -10.71 -9.56 9.92
C GLN A 32 -9.35 -8.82 9.98
N ARG A 33 -8.48 -8.93 8.97
CA ARG A 33 -7.19 -8.19 8.93
C ARG A 33 -7.27 -6.77 8.38
N GLY A 34 -8.48 -6.23 8.24
CA GLY A 34 -8.73 -4.83 7.95
C GLY A 34 -9.91 -4.32 8.76
N GLN A 35 -9.82 -4.39 10.09
CA GLN A 35 -10.82 -3.74 10.95
C GLN A 35 -10.85 -2.25 10.61
N GLN A 36 -11.92 -1.83 9.92
CA GLN A 36 -12.28 -0.42 9.86
C GLN A 36 -12.63 -0.01 11.29
N MET A 37 -11.86 0.91 11.86
CA MET A 37 -12.19 1.49 13.17
C MET A 37 -13.62 2.00 13.16
N SER A 38 -14.40 1.63 14.18
CA SER A 38 -15.79 2.10 14.34
C SER A 38 -15.82 3.63 14.46
N GLN A 39 -16.98 4.23 14.22
CA GLN A 39 -17.14 5.68 14.38
C GLN A 39 -16.79 6.13 15.81
N GLU A 40 -17.25 5.37 16.81
CA GLU A 40 -16.93 5.58 18.22
C GLU A 40 -15.42 5.51 18.48
N GLN A 41 -14.71 4.52 17.93
CA GLN A 41 -13.25 4.40 18.08
C GLN A 41 -12.50 5.55 17.41
N ARG A 42 -13.04 6.13 16.33
CA ARG A 42 -12.45 7.30 15.65
C ARG A 42 -12.70 8.58 16.43
N GLU A 43 -13.88 8.70 17.04
CA GLU A 43 -14.23 9.83 17.88
C GLU A 43 -13.44 9.82 19.18
N GLU A 44 -13.33 8.66 19.83
CA GLU A 44 -12.49 8.46 21.01
C GLU A 44 -11.01 8.78 20.70
N MET A 45 -10.50 8.31 19.55
CA MET A 45 -9.15 8.65 19.12
C MET A 45 -8.99 10.15 18.89
N ARG A 46 -10.01 10.80 18.33
CA ARG A 46 -10.00 12.24 18.04
C ARG A 46 -10.03 13.07 19.33
N GLU A 47 -10.84 12.68 20.31
CA GLU A 47 -10.88 13.30 21.63
C GLU A 47 -9.58 13.07 22.39
N ARG A 48 -9.05 11.84 22.34
CA ARG A 48 -7.76 11.50 22.94
C ARG A 48 -6.64 12.37 22.38
N LEU A 49 -6.61 12.63 21.07
CA LEU A 49 -5.63 13.52 20.43
C LEU A 49 -5.81 14.99 20.82
N GLN A 50 -7.04 15.44 21.05
CA GLN A 50 -7.34 16.81 21.47
C GLN A 50 -6.93 17.07 22.93
N ASN A 51 -7.09 16.07 23.81
CA ASN A 51 -6.78 16.18 25.24
C ASN A 51 -5.34 15.78 25.61
N LEU A 52 -4.44 15.54 24.64
CA LEU A 52 -3.02 15.29 24.92
C LEU A 52 -2.34 16.54 25.51
N THR A 53 -1.52 16.33 26.53
CA THR A 53 -0.63 17.37 27.07
C THR A 53 0.46 17.74 26.05
N PRO A 54 1.12 18.90 26.19
CA PRO A 54 2.20 19.31 25.29
C PRO A 54 3.31 18.25 25.14
N GLU A 55 3.75 17.65 26.24
CA GLU A 55 4.78 16.58 26.24
C GLU A 55 4.31 15.31 25.53
N GLN A 56 3.04 14.92 25.72
CA GLN A 56 2.48 13.73 25.06
C GLN A 56 2.29 13.92 23.55
N ARG A 57 1.99 15.15 23.11
CA ARG A 57 1.92 15.49 21.68
C ARG A 57 3.29 15.44 21.02
N GLU A 58 4.33 15.87 21.72
CA GLU A 58 5.71 15.83 21.23
C GLU A 58 6.21 14.39 21.12
N ALA A 59 6.01 13.58 22.15
CA ALA A 59 6.32 12.14 22.11
C ALA A 59 5.57 11.40 21.00
N LEU A 60 4.28 11.71 20.78
CA LEU A 60 3.50 11.13 19.68
C LEU A 60 4.03 11.59 18.31
N ARG A 61 4.43 12.86 18.17
CA ARG A 61 5.02 13.40 16.95
C ARG A 61 6.37 12.75 16.65
N GLU A 62 7.20 12.56 17.67
CA GLU A 62 8.49 11.89 17.56
C GLU A 62 8.29 10.42 17.19
N GLN A 63 7.38 9.72 17.87
CA GLN A 63 7.00 8.34 17.53
C GLN A 63 6.52 8.24 16.08
N MET A 64 5.65 9.14 15.62
CA MET A 64 5.16 9.16 14.23
C MET A 64 6.27 9.47 13.23
N THR A 65 7.24 10.30 13.60
CA THR A 65 8.43 10.61 12.78
C THR A 65 9.33 9.39 12.67
N GLN A 66 9.68 8.74 13.79
CA GLN A 66 10.41 7.48 13.82
C GLN A 66 9.67 6.35 13.08
N ARG A 67 8.33 6.27 13.18
CA ARG A 67 7.51 5.29 12.46
C ARG A 67 7.49 5.55 10.96
N ARG A 68 7.48 6.83 10.55
CA ARG A 68 7.55 7.25 9.15
C ARG A 68 8.94 6.98 8.56
N GLU A 69 9.99 7.23 9.31
CA GLU A 69 11.38 6.93 8.95
C GLU A 69 11.63 5.41 8.85
N SER A 70 11.10 4.62 9.78
CA SER A 70 11.19 3.14 9.76
C SER A 70 10.34 2.49 8.66
N ALA A 71 9.15 3.02 8.36
CA ALA A 71 8.30 2.52 7.27
C ALA A 71 8.88 2.81 5.87
N THR A 72 9.53 3.97 5.70
CA THR A 72 10.26 4.30 4.47
C THR A 72 11.56 3.52 4.33
N THR A 73 12.26 3.22 5.43
CA THR A 73 13.42 2.33 5.37
C THR A 73 13.03 0.88 5.11
N ASN A 74 11.93 0.34 5.65
CA ASN A 74 11.59 -1.09 5.46
C ASN A 74 11.20 -1.49 4.02
N THR A 75 10.56 -0.62 3.24
CA THR A 75 10.19 -0.94 1.85
C THR A 75 11.37 -0.86 0.89
N VAL A 76 12.27 0.11 1.08
CA VAL A 76 13.51 0.24 0.29
C VAL A 76 14.51 -0.85 0.71
N ARG A 77 14.72 -1.04 2.02
CA ARG A 77 15.61 -2.05 2.58
C ARG A 77 15.18 -3.47 2.23
N GLY A 78 13.88 -3.79 2.11
CA GLY A 78 13.43 -5.14 1.78
C GLY A 78 13.64 -5.58 0.32
N ALA A 79 13.61 -4.67 -0.66
CA ALA A 79 13.95 -4.99 -2.05
C ALA A 79 15.46 -4.92 -2.29
N GLU A 80 16.12 -3.94 -1.67
CA GLU A 80 17.56 -3.74 -1.78
C GLU A 80 18.34 -4.86 -1.06
N SER A 81 17.88 -5.28 0.13
CA SER A 81 18.41 -6.44 0.87
C SER A 81 18.24 -7.75 0.12
N ARG A 82 17.13 -7.92 -0.62
CA ARG A 82 16.91 -9.11 -1.45
C ARG A 82 17.82 -9.18 -2.66
N MET A 83 18.24 -8.06 -3.22
CA MET A 83 19.21 -8.01 -4.31
C MET A 83 20.64 -8.20 -3.78
N GLN A 84 20.97 -7.58 -2.66
CA GLN A 84 22.31 -7.65 -2.06
C GLN A 84 22.74 -9.06 -1.63
N SER A 85 21.80 -9.96 -1.35
CA SER A 85 22.09 -11.31 -0.82
C SER A 85 22.77 -12.25 -1.82
N TRP A 86 22.68 -11.99 -3.14
CA TRP A 86 23.25 -12.84 -4.19
C TRP A 86 24.23 -12.10 -5.11
N LEU A 87 24.62 -10.87 -4.75
CA LEU A 87 25.66 -10.09 -5.45
C LEU A 87 27.02 -10.27 -4.79
N ASN A 88 28.08 -10.25 -5.59
CA ASN A 88 29.45 -10.20 -5.06
C ASN A 88 29.83 -8.76 -4.62
N PRO A 89 30.94 -8.56 -3.88
CA PRO A 89 31.34 -7.22 -3.41
C PRO A 89 31.55 -6.19 -4.52
N GLU A 90 32.15 -6.57 -5.64
CA GLU A 90 32.44 -5.68 -6.76
C GLU A 90 31.17 -5.20 -7.46
N GLN A 91 30.25 -6.14 -7.76
CA GLN A 91 28.94 -5.85 -8.31
C GLN A 91 28.15 -4.90 -7.40
N ARG A 92 28.25 -5.06 -6.06
CA ARG A 92 27.56 -4.18 -5.11
C ARG A 92 28.04 -2.74 -5.19
N GLU A 93 29.35 -2.52 -5.31
CA GLU A 93 29.89 -1.16 -5.39
C GLU A 93 29.55 -0.51 -6.74
N GLN A 94 29.71 -1.25 -7.84
CA GLN A 94 29.33 -0.76 -9.17
C GLN A 94 27.82 -0.40 -9.25
N ILE A 95 26.93 -1.22 -8.67
CA ILE A 95 25.49 -0.90 -8.64
C ILE A 95 25.21 0.34 -7.78
N LYS A 96 25.96 0.53 -6.70
CA LYS A 96 25.82 1.71 -5.83
C LYS A 96 26.24 2.98 -6.57
N GLU A 97 27.31 2.95 -7.35
CA GLU A 97 27.73 4.07 -8.19
C GLU A 97 26.68 4.42 -9.25
N LEU A 98 26.16 3.41 -9.98
CA LEU A 98 25.07 3.60 -10.95
C LEU A 98 23.83 4.24 -10.30
N ARG A 99 23.49 3.81 -9.08
CA ARG A 99 22.37 4.40 -8.33
C ARG A 99 22.62 5.85 -7.94
N LEU A 100 23.84 6.18 -7.52
CA LEU A 100 24.20 7.55 -7.15
C LEU A 100 24.08 8.48 -8.36
N ASP A 101 24.64 8.10 -9.51
CA ASP A 101 24.54 8.87 -10.76
C ASP A 101 23.08 9.11 -11.16
N VAL A 102 22.25 8.05 -11.13
CA VAL A 102 20.83 8.17 -11.46
C VAL A 102 20.07 9.01 -10.42
N MET A 103 20.45 8.92 -9.14
CA MET A 103 19.87 9.76 -8.09
C MET A 103 20.19 11.24 -8.31
N GLU A 104 21.43 11.57 -8.67
CA GLU A 104 21.87 12.94 -8.99
C GLU A 104 21.09 13.50 -10.18
N LYS A 105 20.96 12.73 -11.27
CA LYS A 105 20.18 13.12 -12.46
C LYS A 105 18.69 13.25 -12.19
N ARG A 106 18.14 12.39 -11.34
CA ARG A 106 16.70 12.36 -11.00
C ARG A 106 16.28 13.49 -10.07
N LEU A 107 17.17 13.94 -9.19
CA LEU A 107 16.87 14.97 -8.20
C LEU A 107 16.33 16.28 -8.83
N PRO A 108 16.98 16.91 -9.81
CA PRO A 108 16.47 18.15 -10.41
C PRO A 108 15.12 17.93 -11.12
N LEU A 109 14.92 16.81 -11.81
CA LEU A 109 13.65 16.47 -12.46
C LEU A 109 12.51 16.36 -11.44
N LYS A 110 12.78 15.77 -10.27
CA LYS A 110 11.81 15.71 -9.16
C LYS A 110 11.49 17.07 -8.59
N ASN A 111 12.49 17.94 -8.43
CA ASN A 111 12.28 19.30 -7.95
C ASN A 111 11.36 20.07 -8.92
N GLN A 112 11.66 20.03 -10.23
CA GLN A 112 10.84 20.63 -11.28
C GLN A 112 9.41 20.06 -11.29
N LEU A 113 9.26 18.74 -11.11
CA LEU A 113 7.94 18.10 -11.05
C LEU A 113 7.13 18.59 -9.84
N ASN A 114 7.77 18.78 -8.70
CA ASN A 114 7.11 19.28 -7.49
C ASN A 114 6.73 20.75 -7.63
N GLU A 115 7.59 21.58 -8.22
CA GLU A 115 7.30 22.98 -8.54
C GLU A 115 6.11 23.08 -9.52
N ALA A 116 6.12 22.30 -10.59
CA ALA A 116 5.02 22.26 -11.56
C ALA A 116 3.69 21.84 -10.90
N LYS A 117 3.71 20.86 -9.98
CA LYS A 117 2.54 20.45 -9.20
C LYS A 117 2.02 21.57 -8.29
N ALA A 118 2.92 22.26 -7.61
CA ALA A 118 2.56 23.39 -6.75
C ALA A 118 1.95 24.52 -7.59
N ARG A 119 2.56 24.86 -8.73
CA ARG A 119 2.05 25.88 -9.64
C ARG A 119 0.71 25.49 -10.25
N LEU A 120 0.54 24.23 -10.65
CA LEU A 120 -0.73 23.73 -11.18
C LEU A 120 -1.85 23.95 -10.17
N LYS A 121 -1.61 23.64 -8.89
CA LYS A 121 -2.57 23.91 -7.82
C LYS A 121 -2.93 25.41 -7.78
N THR A 122 -1.95 26.30 -7.78
CA THR A 122 -2.19 27.75 -7.78
C THR A 122 -3.05 28.21 -8.96
N VAL A 123 -2.74 27.76 -10.18
CA VAL A 123 -3.42 28.25 -11.41
C VAL A 123 -4.76 27.59 -11.69
N SER A 124 -5.09 26.51 -10.97
CA SER A 124 -6.34 25.75 -11.10
C SER A 124 -7.31 25.95 -9.94
N THR A 125 -7.00 26.83 -8.99
CA THR A 125 -7.85 27.15 -7.84
C THR A 125 -8.05 28.65 -7.70
N GLY A 126 -9.24 29.09 -7.31
CA GLY A 126 -9.58 30.51 -7.15
C GLY A 126 -10.83 30.90 -7.94
N SER A 127 -11.18 32.18 -7.91
CA SER A 127 -12.29 32.74 -8.70
C SER A 127 -11.95 32.86 -10.19
N GLU A 128 -10.67 32.99 -10.52
CA GLU A 128 -10.18 33.04 -11.90
C GLU A 128 -9.19 31.88 -12.15
N ILE A 129 -9.52 31.01 -13.10
CA ILE A 129 -8.70 29.85 -13.46
C ILE A 129 -7.88 30.18 -14.71
N ASN A 130 -6.56 29.98 -14.65
CA ASN A 130 -5.68 30.14 -15.82
C ASN A 130 -5.52 28.80 -16.56
N GLU A 131 -6.50 28.45 -17.40
CA GLU A 131 -6.53 27.17 -18.13
C GLU A 131 -5.31 26.96 -19.05
N LYS A 132 -4.84 28.02 -19.70
CA LYS A 132 -3.72 27.95 -20.65
C LYS A 132 -2.43 27.54 -19.93
N GLU A 133 -2.17 28.14 -18.78
CA GLU A 133 -1.02 27.78 -17.95
C GLU A 133 -1.18 26.38 -17.34
N ALA A 134 -2.38 26.04 -16.87
CA ALA A 134 -2.67 24.71 -16.32
C ALA A 134 -2.38 23.57 -17.32
N LYS A 135 -2.82 23.70 -18.59
CA LYS A 135 -2.56 22.71 -19.64
C LYS A 135 -1.06 22.55 -19.92
N LYS A 136 -0.32 23.65 -20.03
CA LYS A 136 1.14 23.62 -20.22
C LYS A 136 1.87 22.93 -19.06
N LEU A 137 1.43 23.17 -17.82
CA LEU A 137 2.01 22.53 -16.64
C LEU A 137 1.74 21.03 -16.64
N ILE A 138 0.54 20.59 -17.04
CA ILE A 138 0.19 19.17 -17.17
C ILE A 138 1.11 18.48 -18.19
N ASP A 139 1.32 19.08 -19.38
CA ASP A 139 2.21 18.53 -20.40
C ASP A 139 3.66 18.44 -19.89
N SER A 140 4.13 19.49 -19.22
CA SER A 140 5.47 19.53 -18.61
C SER A 140 5.64 18.45 -17.54
N MET A 141 4.62 18.25 -16.70
CA MET A 141 4.62 17.19 -15.69
C MET A 141 4.69 15.80 -16.32
N HIS A 142 3.95 15.55 -17.41
CA HIS A 142 4.01 14.29 -18.13
C HIS A 142 5.40 14.02 -18.70
N GLN A 143 6.05 15.03 -19.27
CA GLN A 143 7.41 14.93 -19.78
C GLN A 143 8.41 14.60 -18.65
N LEU A 144 8.35 15.33 -17.54
CA LEU A 144 9.21 15.09 -16.37
C LEU A 144 9.01 13.69 -15.77
N GLU A 145 7.77 13.21 -15.70
CA GLU A 145 7.48 11.85 -15.24
C GLU A 145 8.00 10.78 -16.21
N ALA A 146 7.94 11.04 -17.51
CA ALA A 146 8.50 10.15 -18.53
C ALA A 146 10.03 10.10 -18.42
N ASP A 147 10.70 11.23 -18.25
CA ASP A 147 12.16 11.28 -18.17
C ASP A 147 12.69 10.62 -16.89
N ILE A 148 12.01 10.81 -15.75
CA ILE A 148 12.32 10.05 -14.53
C ILE A 148 12.14 8.54 -14.75
N LYS A 149 11.11 8.10 -15.48
CA LYS A 149 10.88 6.68 -15.78
C LYS A 149 11.95 6.10 -16.72
N LYS A 150 12.42 6.87 -17.69
CA LYS A 150 13.53 6.46 -18.56
C LYS A 150 14.80 6.25 -17.75
N LEU A 151 15.17 7.20 -16.88
CA LEU A 151 16.32 7.04 -15.97
C LEU A 151 16.20 5.79 -15.07
N GLU A 152 15.00 5.54 -14.53
CA GLU A 152 14.74 4.34 -13.72
C GLU A 152 14.82 3.04 -14.54
N TRP A 153 14.49 3.10 -15.84
CA TRP A 153 14.62 1.98 -16.78
C TRP A 153 16.06 1.74 -17.21
N ASP A 154 16.81 2.80 -17.52
CA ASP A 154 18.20 2.73 -17.95
C ASP A 154 19.05 2.14 -16.81
N LEU A 155 18.87 2.62 -15.58
CA LEU A 155 19.48 2.02 -14.38
C LEU A 155 19.24 0.51 -14.30
N ARG A 156 18.03 0.06 -14.64
CA ARG A 156 17.72 -1.37 -14.62
C ARG A 156 18.51 -2.12 -15.69
N MET A 157 18.57 -1.60 -16.91
CA MET A 157 19.30 -2.24 -17.99
C MET A 157 20.79 -2.30 -17.68
N ASP A 158 21.35 -1.23 -17.12
CA ASP A 158 22.75 -1.16 -16.70
C ASP A 158 23.03 -2.17 -15.59
N VAL A 159 22.18 -2.20 -14.55
CA VAL A 159 22.27 -3.21 -13.48
C VAL A 159 22.11 -4.62 -14.05
N ARG A 160 21.24 -4.85 -15.03
CA ARG A 160 21.05 -6.18 -15.63
C ARG A 160 22.28 -6.63 -16.42
N ALA A 161 22.94 -5.71 -17.14
CA ALA A 161 24.07 -6.00 -18.01
C ALA A 161 25.32 -6.52 -17.26
N MET A 162 25.49 -6.12 -16.01
CA MET A 162 26.61 -6.53 -15.13
C MET A 162 26.34 -7.81 -14.32
N LEU A 163 25.17 -8.43 -14.48
CA LEU A 163 24.80 -9.66 -13.79
C LEU A 163 25.09 -10.88 -14.66
N THR A 164 25.44 -11.99 -14.00
CA THR A 164 25.47 -13.32 -14.61
C THR A 164 24.07 -13.75 -15.05
N GLU A 165 23.97 -14.70 -15.99
CA GLU A 165 22.68 -15.18 -16.51
C GLU A 165 21.74 -15.66 -15.39
N GLU A 166 22.27 -16.40 -14.41
CA GLU A 166 21.51 -16.89 -13.27
C GLU A 166 21.00 -15.77 -12.37
N GLN A 167 21.82 -14.72 -12.18
CA GLN A 167 21.43 -13.52 -11.44
C GLN A 167 20.40 -12.69 -12.21
N GLN A 168 20.48 -12.62 -13.55
CA GLN A 168 19.51 -11.93 -14.40
C GLN A 168 18.12 -12.56 -14.26
N VAL A 169 18.02 -13.89 -14.27
CA VAL A 169 16.73 -14.59 -14.06
C VAL A 169 16.11 -14.21 -12.72
N ARG A 170 16.91 -14.17 -11.64
CA ARG A 170 16.44 -13.74 -10.31
C ARG A 170 16.01 -12.28 -10.30
N PHE A 171 16.79 -11.41 -10.93
CA PHE A 171 16.54 -9.98 -11.03
C PHE A 171 15.25 -9.68 -11.80
N ASP A 172 15.00 -10.39 -12.91
CA ASP A 172 13.82 -10.20 -13.75
C ASP A 172 12.53 -10.68 -13.08
N GLN A 173 12.62 -11.64 -12.15
CA GLN A 173 11.51 -12.10 -11.33
C GLN A 173 11.16 -11.16 -10.16
N MET A 174 12.02 -10.20 -9.83
CA MET A 174 11.76 -9.30 -8.70
C MET A 174 10.54 -8.39 -8.97
N PRO A 175 9.61 -8.27 -8.01
CA PRO A 175 8.49 -7.35 -8.14
C PRO A 175 9.03 -5.92 -8.12
N TRP A 176 8.77 -5.20 -9.20
CA TRP A 176 9.17 -3.82 -9.39
C TRP A 176 8.55 -2.92 -8.33
N PRO A 177 9.29 -2.09 -7.56
CA PRO A 177 8.72 -1.31 -6.45
C PRO A 177 7.47 -0.50 -6.80
N ARG A 178 7.42 0.11 -8.01
CA ARG A 178 6.21 0.78 -8.51
C ARG A 178 5.12 -0.20 -8.93
N MET A 179 5.44 -1.29 -9.62
CA MET A 179 4.43 -2.29 -9.99
C MET A 179 3.94 -3.12 -8.80
N ALA A 180 4.75 -3.28 -7.76
CA ALA A 180 4.39 -3.92 -6.50
C ALA A 180 3.40 -3.04 -5.74
N ALA A 181 3.70 -1.74 -5.61
CA ALA A 181 2.77 -0.77 -5.03
C ALA A 181 1.46 -0.66 -5.86
N GLU A 182 1.53 -0.77 -7.19
CA GLU A 182 0.34 -0.81 -8.05
C GLU A 182 -0.44 -2.11 -7.91
N ARG A 183 0.22 -3.28 -7.82
CA ARG A 183 -0.42 -4.59 -7.63
C ARG A 183 -1.08 -4.71 -6.26
N GLU A 184 -0.41 -4.22 -5.21
CA GLU A 184 -0.93 -4.22 -3.84
C GLU A 184 -2.12 -3.25 -3.69
N ASN A 185 -2.06 -2.07 -4.33
CA ASN A 185 -3.14 -1.09 -4.26
C ASN A 185 -4.21 -1.26 -5.36
N ALA A 186 -4.01 -2.12 -6.36
CA ALA A 186 -4.96 -2.31 -7.48
C ALA A 186 -6.36 -2.75 -7.00
N PRO A 187 -6.52 -3.71 -6.06
CA PRO A 187 -7.83 -4.09 -5.55
C PRO A 187 -8.53 -2.93 -4.82
N VAL A 188 -7.77 -2.18 -4.01
CA VAL A 188 -8.28 -1.04 -3.23
C VAL A 188 -8.67 0.13 -4.15
N ARG A 189 -7.86 0.41 -5.18
CA ARG A 189 -8.15 1.44 -6.19
C ARG A 189 -9.37 1.06 -7.04
N ARG A 190 -9.47 -0.20 -7.46
CA ARG A 190 -10.63 -0.71 -8.22
C ARG A 190 -11.92 -0.61 -7.40
N ALA A 191 -11.90 -1.03 -6.13
CA ALA A 191 -13.05 -0.90 -5.23
C ALA A 191 -13.48 0.56 -5.03
N LYS A 192 -12.52 1.49 -4.83
CA LYS A 192 -12.80 2.93 -4.72
C LYS A 192 -13.37 3.52 -6.02
N MET A 193 -12.89 3.11 -7.19
CA MET A 193 -13.43 3.56 -8.48
C MET A 193 -14.85 3.06 -8.72
N VAL A 194 -15.13 1.79 -8.43
CA VAL A 194 -16.48 1.21 -8.55
C VAL A 194 -17.46 1.95 -7.64
N LYS A 195 -17.05 2.23 -6.39
CA LYS A 195 -17.86 3.01 -5.45
C LYS A 195 -18.15 4.42 -5.97
N LYS A 196 -17.13 5.15 -6.44
CA LYS A 196 -17.31 6.50 -7.02
C LYS A 196 -18.22 6.50 -8.24
N ALA A 197 -18.08 5.52 -9.14
CA ALA A 197 -18.94 5.39 -10.32
C ALA A 197 -20.40 5.09 -9.94
N TYR A 198 -20.62 4.28 -8.90
CA TYR A 198 -21.94 4.02 -8.35
C TYR A 198 -22.57 5.29 -7.74
N GLU A 199 -21.83 6.00 -6.88
CA GLU A 199 -22.27 7.26 -6.27
C GLU A 199 -22.60 8.33 -7.33
N HIS A 200 -21.77 8.45 -8.36
CA HIS A 200 -22.02 9.37 -9.48
C HIS A 200 -23.33 9.03 -10.21
N ARG A 201 -23.58 7.74 -10.53
CA ARG A 201 -24.84 7.31 -11.16
C ARG A 201 -26.06 7.58 -10.29
N GLN A 202 -25.97 7.33 -8.98
CA GLN A 202 -27.04 7.60 -8.02
C GLN A 202 -27.36 9.10 -7.95
N ASN A 203 -26.35 9.96 -7.93
CA ASN A 203 -26.54 11.40 -7.95
C ASN A 203 -27.19 11.89 -9.26
N MET A 204 -26.83 11.29 -10.40
CA MET A 204 -27.47 11.59 -11.68
C MET A 204 -28.95 11.16 -11.70
N HIS A 205 -29.29 10.00 -11.13
CA HIS A 205 -30.69 9.56 -11.01
C HIS A 205 -31.52 10.49 -10.11
N LYS A 206 -30.98 10.87 -8.94
CA LYS A 206 -31.63 11.83 -8.04
C LYS A 206 -31.83 13.20 -8.69
N LYS A 207 -30.82 13.68 -9.42
CA LYS A 207 -30.92 14.94 -10.16
C LYS A 207 -32.00 14.90 -11.24
N HIS A 208 -32.13 13.77 -11.95
CA HIS A 208 -33.16 13.58 -12.95
C HIS A 208 -34.56 13.51 -12.33
N GLN A 209 -34.71 12.86 -11.16
CA GLN A 209 -35.96 12.81 -10.39
C GLN A 209 -36.38 14.15 -9.76
N MET A 210 -35.47 15.12 -9.63
CA MET A 210 -35.81 16.47 -9.15
C MET A 210 -36.10 17.45 -10.28
N MET A 211 -35.92 17.04 -11.54
CA MET A 211 -36.15 17.88 -12.74
C MET A 211 -37.49 17.58 -13.44
N TYR A 212 -38.20 16.53 -13.01
CA TYR A 212 -39.52 16.10 -13.47
C TYR A 212 -40.40 15.78 -12.26
#